data_AF-C0GKW4-F1
#
_entry.id   AF-C0GKW4-F1
#
_cell.length_a   1.000
_cell.length_b   1.000
_cell.length_c   1.000
_cell.angle_alpha   90.00
_cell.angle_beta   90.00
_cell.angle_gamma   90.00
#
_symmetry.space_group_name_H-M   'P 1'
#
loop_
_entity.id
_entity.type
_entity.pdbx_description
1 polymer ?
#
loop_
_entity_poly.entity_id
_entity_poly.type
_entity_poly.pdbx_seq_one_letter_code
_entity_poly.pdbx_strand_id
1 'polypeptide(L)' 'MANSKMHTEDFEQLQSDGAKALIMNIVFFVILFAGILLVPVIGFGISAIAIGISFIFSMLYIYLT' A
#
# COMPACT_ATOMS: atom_id res chain seq x y z
N MET A 1 30.43 22.74 5.14
CA MET A 1 28.98 22.71 5.45
C MET A 1 28.13 21.92 4.45
N ALA A 2 28.69 21.31 3.39
CA ALA A 2 27.92 20.50 2.43
C ALA A 2 27.48 19.11 2.97
N ASN A 3 28.25 18.53 3.90
CA ASN A 3 28.00 17.17 4.41
C ASN A 3 26.74 17.02 5.30
N SER A 4 26.24 18.12 5.89
CA SER A 4 25.04 18.07 6.75
C SER A 4 23.72 18.11 5.98
N LYS A 5 23.68 18.74 4.80
CA LYS A 5 22.45 18.88 4.02
C LYS A 5 22.07 17.59 3.29
N MET A 6 23.07 16.87 2.79
CA MET A 6 22.89 15.59 2.08
C MET A 6 22.19 14.54 2.97
N HIS A 7 22.59 14.44 4.24
CA HIS A 7 21.93 13.56 5.21
C HIS A 7 20.48 13.96 5.55
N THR A 8 20.09 15.22 5.34
CA THR A 8 18.74 15.68 5.68
C THR A 8 17.77 15.39 4.53
N GLU A 9 18.21 15.60 3.29
CA GLU A 9 17.42 15.33 2.08
C GLU A 9 17.14 13.82 1.90
N ASP A 10 18.13 12.96 2.14
CA ASP A 10 17.93 11.50 2.10
C ASP A 10 16.95 11.02 3.19
N PHE A 11 16.98 11.66 4.36
CA PHE A 11 16.13 11.30 5.49
C PHE A 11 14.68 11.76 5.27
N GLU A 12 14.47 12.94 4.68
CA GLU A 12 13.14 13.44 4.31
C GLU A 12 12.52 12.59 3.20
N GLN A 13 13.30 12.14 2.22
CA GLN A 13 12.81 11.21 1.18
C GLN A 13 12.41 9.85 1.77
N LEU A 14 13.26 9.25 2.61
CA LEU A 14 12.93 8.00 3.32
C LEU A 14 11.66 8.12 4.18
N GLN A 15 11.46 9.26 4.85
CA GLN A 15 10.26 9.51 5.65
C GLN A 15 9.01 9.65 4.76
N SER A 16 9.12 10.37 3.65
CA SER A 16 8.04 10.51 2.65
C SER A 16 7.63 9.17 2.09
N ASP A 17 8.59 8.33 1.70
CA ASP A 17 8.30 7.05 1.06
C ASP A 17 7.75 6.02 2.07
N GLY A 18 8.24 6.07 3.31
CA GLY A 18 7.65 5.33 4.42
C GLY A 18 6.19 5.74 4.69
N ALA A 19 5.88 7.04 4.69
CA ALA A 19 4.52 7.53 4.88
C ALA A 19 3.57 7.11 3.75
N LYS A 20 4.02 7.17 2.49
CA LYS A 20 3.25 6.70 1.32
C LYS A 20 2.95 5.20 1.41
N ALA A 21 3.94 4.37 1.76
CA ALA A 21 3.75 2.94 1.94
C ALA A 21 2.73 2.64 3.06
N LEU A 22 2.76 3.42 4.14
CA LEU A 22 1.85 3.28 5.27
C LEU A 22 0.40 3.64 4.87
N ILE A 23 0.19 4.71 4.11
CA ILE A 23 -1.11 5.09 3.55
C ILE A 23 -1.64 4.00 2.61
N MET A 24 -0.80 3.48 1.70
CA MET A 24 -1.17 2.39 0.80
C MET A 24 -1.59 1.13 1.57
N ASN A 25 -0.90 0.82 2.67
CA ASN A 25 -1.24 -0.33 3.50
C ASN A 25 -2.59 -0.13 4.20
N ILE A 26 -2.87 1.07 4.72
CA ILE A 26 -4.20 1.41 5.29
C ILE A 26 -5.30 1.22 4.24
N VAL A 27 -5.09 1.72 3.02
CA VAL A 27 -6.05 1.57 1.91
C VAL A 27 -6.27 0.09 1.57
N PHE A 28 -5.19 -0.70 1.52
CA PHE A 28 -5.27 -2.13 1.27
C PHE A 28 -6.09 -2.85 2.35
N PHE A 29 -5.88 -2.53 3.63
CA PHE A 29 -6.67 -3.10 4.71
C PHE A 29 -8.16 -2.78 4.57
N VAL A 30 -8.52 -1.55 4.22
CA VAL A 30 -9.92 -1.18 3.97
C VAL A 30 -10.53 -2.02 2.86
N ILE A 31 -9.81 -2.21 1.75
CA ILE A 31 -10.25 -3.05 0.62
C ILE A 31 -10.39 -4.51 1.07
N LEU A 32 -9.44 -5.02 1.85
CA LEU A 32 -9.46 -6.39 2.36
C LEU A 32 -10.68 -6.62 3.26
N PHE A 33 -10.96 -5.72 4.20
CA PHE A 33 -12.16 -5.79 5.03
C PHE A 33 -13.46 -5.71 4.20
N ALA A 34 -13.53 -4.78 3.23
CA ALA A 34 -14.67 -4.68 2.35
C ALA A 34 -14.89 -5.97 1.52
N GLY A 35 -13.82 -6.56 1.01
CA GLY A 35 -13.86 -7.81 0.25
C GLY A 35 -14.32 -9.00 1.11
N ILE A 36 -13.91 -9.06 2.38
CA ILE A 36 -14.39 -10.05 3.36
C ILE A 36 -15.88 -9.85 3.64
N LEU A 37 -16.33 -8.61 3.84
CA LEU A 37 -17.75 -8.30 4.08
C LEU A 37 -18.63 -8.61 2.86
N LEU A 38 -18.07 -8.58 1.66
CA LEU A 38 -18.76 -8.95 0.41
C LEU A 38 -18.84 -10.46 0.17
N VAL A 39 -18.08 -11.30 0.89
CA VAL A 39 -18.13 -12.76 0.77
C VAL A 39 -19.55 -13.35 0.79
N PRO A 40 -20.47 -12.96 1.70
CA PRO A 40 -21.85 -13.46 1.68
C PRO A 40 -22.66 -13.06 0.44
N VAL A 41 -22.23 -12.03 -0.30
CA VAL A 41 -22.93 -11.52 -1.50
C VAL A 41 -22.39 -12.15 -2.77
N ILE A 42 -21.05 -12.17 -2.94
CA ILE A 42 -20.40 -12.58 -4.19
C ILE A 42 -19.67 -13.93 -4.09
N GLY A 43 -19.61 -14.53 -2.89
CA GLY A 43 -18.92 -15.78 -2.62
C GLY A 43 -17.42 -15.61 -2.37
N PHE A 44 -16.85 -16.57 -1.63
CA PHE A 44 -15.45 -16.53 -1.19
C PHE A 44 -14.46 -16.47 -2.36
N GLY A 45 -14.68 -17.25 -3.42
CA GLY A 45 -13.77 -17.32 -4.56
C GLY A 45 -13.59 -15.97 -5.26
N ILE A 46 -14.69 -15.27 -5.57
CA ILE A 46 -14.64 -13.98 -6.25
C ILE A 46 -14.03 -12.91 -5.35
N SER A 47 -14.41 -12.87 -4.06
CA SER A 47 -13.78 -11.97 -3.08
C SER A 47 -12.28 -12.19 -2.96
N ALA A 48 -11.82 -13.45 -2.91
CA ALA A 48 -10.41 -13.79 -2.79
C ALA A 48 -9.61 -13.33 -4.03
N ILE A 49 -10.16 -13.53 -5.23
CA ILE A 49 -9.54 -13.06 -6.47
C ILE A 49 -9.45 -11.54 -6.49
N ALA A 50 -10.52 -10.84 -6.10
CA ALA A 50 -10.54 -9.38 -6.05
C ALA A 50 -9.49 -8.82 -5.08
N ILE A 51 -9.42 -9.36 -3.85
CA ILE A 51 -8.42 -8.97 -2.86
C ILE A 51 -7.01 -9.27 -3.35
N GLY A 52 -6.79 -10.44 -3.97
CA GLY A 52 -5.50 -10.84 -4.53
C GLY A 52 -5.03 -9.89 -5.63
N ILE A 53 -5.90 -9.51 -6.56
CA ILE A 53 -5.60 -8.53 -7.61
C ILE A 53 -5.26 -7.17 -6.99
N SER A 54 -6.08 -6.68 -6.05
CA SER A 54 -5.82 -5.41 -5.35
C SER A 54 -4.48 -5.41 -4.60
N PHE A 55 -4.08 -6.55 -4.02
CA PHE A 55 -2.77 -6.70 -3.38
C PHE A 55 -1.62 -6.55 -4.39
N ILE A 56 -1.70 -7.23 -5.53
CA ILE A 56 -0.69 -7.14 -6.60
C ILE A 56 -0.58 -5.70 -7.10
N PHE A 57 -1.71 -5.02 -7.35
CA PHE A 57 -1.69 -3.61 -7.75
C PHE A 57 -1.06 -2.70 -6.70
N SER A 58 -1.33 -2.94 -5.42
CA SER A 58 -0.73 -2.16 -4.33
C SER A 58 0.79 -2.35 -4.26
N MET A 59 1.26 -3.58 -4.43
CA MET A 59 2.69 -3.89 -4.50
C MET A 59 3.37 -3.24 -5.71
N LEU A 60 2.76 -3.34 -6.90
CA LEU A 60 3.28 -2.70 -8.10
C LEU A 60 3.36 -1.18 -7.94
N TYR A 61 2.34 -0.56 -7.33
CA TYR A 61 2.33 0.87 -7.09
C TYR A 61 3.47 1.31 -6.17
N ILE A 62 3.72 0.61 -5.06
CA ILE A 62 4.83 0.91 -4.14
C ILE A 62 6.19 0.63 -4.79
N TYR A 63 6.30 -0.40 -5.64
CA TYR A 63 7.56 -0.74 -6.29
C TYR A 63 7.94 0.24 -7.42
N LEU A 64 6.95 0.76 -8.14
CA LEU A 64 7.14 1.67 -9.28
C LEU A 64 7.19 3.15 -8.88
N THR A 65 6.74 3.50 -7.67
CA THR A 65 6.74 4.87 -7.13
C THR A 65 7.93 5.09 -6.23
#